data_AF-A0A926KF48-F1
#
_entry.id   AF-A0A926KF48-F1
#
_cell.length_a   1.000
_cell.length_b   1.000
_cell.length_c   1.000
_cell.angle_alpha   90.00
_cell.angle_beta   90.00
_cell.angle_gamma   90.00
#
_symmetry.space_group_name_H-M   'P 1'
#
loop_
_entity.id
_entity.type
_entity.pdbx_description
1 polymer ?
#
loop_
_entity_poly.entity_id
_entity_poly.type
_entity_poly.pdbx_seq_one_letter_code
_entity_poly.pdbx_strand_id
1 'polypeptide(L)'
;MIAAIGFAALGLLLGFGARHELTAGRWRRQTDIKPVPGFGWVLVIMPVVLAVIGHHTARLSWWSTPAYAVLTVVGVVLTAVDADVHRLPDRLTLPAMPIIAALLLVASYGVDDWSRLGRASISTVIVGVTFFVLVLASPSGIGLGDAKLAVLLAGALGWLGWTAVLAWLFYGFLLGGLWALALLITRRATRKTYIAFGPPLLIGAALAILNVSSL
;
A
#
# COMPACT_ATOMS: atom_id res chain seq x y z
N MET A 1 7.17 6.16 -22.95
CA MET A 1 6.77 7.56 -22.71
C MET A 1 5.25 7.71 -22.81
N ILE A 2 4.61 7.24 -23.90
CA ILE A 2 3.15 7.29 -24.08
C ILE A 2 2.38 6.59 -22.94
N ALA A 3 2.77 5.38 -22.54
CA ALA A 3 2.12 4.67 -21.44
C ALA A 3 2.18 5.44 -20.10
N ALA A 4 3.35 6.00 -19.74
CA ALA A 4 3.50 6.82 -18.54
C ALA A 4 2.59 8.06 -18.53
N ILE A 5 2.43 8.73 -19.68
CA ILE A 5 1.51 9.87 -19.81
C ILE A 5 0.06 9.43 -19.63
N GLY A 6 -0.32 8.28 -20.20
CA GLY A 6 -1.65 7.70 -20.01
C GLY A 6 -1.95 7.40 -18.54
N PHE A 7 -1.00 6.78 -17.83
CA PHE A 7 -1.12 6.51 -16.40
C PHE A 7 -1.13 7.79 -15.56
N ALA A 8 -0.37 8.82 -15.93
CA ALA A 8 -0.41 10.12 -15.26
C ALA A 8 -1.79 10.78 -15.41
N ALA A 9 -2.35 10.78 -16.63
CA ALA A 9 -3.68 11.32 -16.89
C ALA A 9 -4.77 10.57 -16.12
N LEU A 10 -4.71 9.23 -16.13
CA LEU A 10 -5.60 8.39 -15.33
C LEU A 10 -5.46 8.69 -13.82
N GLY A 11 -4.23 8.82 -13.34
CA GLY A 11 -3.96 9.09 -11.93
C GLY A 11 -4.40 10.49 -11.50
N LEU A 12 -4.40 11.47 -12.40
CA LEU A 12 -4.95 12.79 -12.13
C LEU A 12 -6.48 12.72 -12.01
N LEU A 13 -7.16 12.04 -12.94
CA LEU A 13 -8.61 11.83 -12.90
C LEU A 13 -9.03 11.10 -11.62
N LEU A 14 -8.37 9.97 -11.31
CA LEU A 14 -8.61 9.22 -10.08
C LEU A 14 -8.23 10.04 -8.83
N GLY A 15 -7.20 10.89 -8.92
CA GLY A 15 -6.80 11.80 -7.86
C GLY A 15 -7.88 12.81 -7.51
N PHE A 16 -8.59 13.37 -8.50
CA PHE A 16 -9.75 14.24 -8.26
C PHE A 16 -10.87 13.49 -7.52
N GLY A 17 -11.24 12.29 -7.96
CA GLY A 17 -12.24 11.46 -7.30
C GLY A 17 -11.82 11.08 -5.87
N ALA A 18 -10.59 10.63 -5.69
CA ALA A 18 -10.02 10.29 -4.38
C ALA A 18 -10.01 11.50 -3.44
N ARG A 19 -9.60 12.68 -3.92
CA ARG A 19 -9.63 13.91 -3.12
C ARG A 19 -11.05 14.24 -2.69
N HIS A 20 -12.02 14.17 -3.61
CA HIS A 20 -13.43 14.42 -3.30
C HIS A 20 -13.93 13.48 -2.18
N GLU A 21 -13.69 12.18 -2.32
CA GLU A 21 -14.04 11.17 -1.30
C GLU A 21 -13.36 11.42 0.05
N LEU A 22 -12.08 11.78 0.03
CA LEU A 22 -11.32 12.09 1.24
C LEU A 22 -11.88 13.32 1.95
N THR A 23 -12.18 14.40 1.19
CA THR A 23 -12.77 15.62 1.74
C THR A 23 -14.22 15.45 2.21
N ALA A 24 -14.94 14.47 1.67
CA ALA A 24 -16.28 14.12 2.15
C ALA A 24 -16.28 13.50 3.56
N GLY A 25 -15.12 13.06 4.08
CA GLY A 25 -14.96 12.65 5.47
C GLY A 25 -15.70 11.37 5.88
N ARG A 26 -16.25 10.60 4.93
CA ARG A 26 -17.07 9.38 5.17
C ARG A 26 -16.37 8.26 5.95
N TRP A 27 -15.05 8.33 6.04
CA TRP A 27 -14.16 7.38 6.71
C TRP A 27 -13.85 7.77 8.17
N ARG A 28 -14.18 8.99 8.58
CA ARG A 28 -13.99 9.46 9.96
C ARG A 28 -15.06 8.91 10.90
N ARG A 29 -14.66 8.71 12.15
CA ARG A 29 -15.57 8.37 13.25
C ARG A 29 -16.07 9.65 13.90
N GLN A 30 -17.19 9.57 14.61
CA GLN A 30 -17.76 10.70 15.36
C GLN A 30 -16.79 11.30 16.40
N THR A 31 -15.79 10.52 16.83
CA THR A 31 -14.72 10.93 17.76
C THR A 31 -13.62 11.80 17.11
N ASP A 32 -13.60 11.96 15.79
CA ASP A 32 -12.56 12.70 15.07
C ASP A 32 -12.93 14.19 14.94
N ILE A 33 -12.67 14.96 15.99
CA ILE A 33 -13.16 16.35 16.15
C ILE A 33 -12.39 17.36 15.28
N LYS A 34 -11.20 17.01 14.79
CA LYS A 34 -10.36 17.91 13.98
C LYS A 34 -11.07 18.26 12.66
N PRO A 35 -10.82 19.42 12.02
CA PRO A 35 -11.32 19.69 10.68
C PRO A 35 -10.72 18.72 9.64
N VAL A 36 -11.45 18.46 8.55
CA VAL A 36 -10.98 17.57 7.46
C VAL A 36 -9.90 18.31 6.64
N PRO A 37 -8.71 17.71 6.43
CA PRO A 37 -7.69 18.32 5.57
C PRO A 37 -8.15 18.45 4.11
N GLY A 38 -7.58 19.39 3.36
CA GLY A 38 -7.94 19.59 1.94
C GLY A 38 -7.34 18.56 0.96
N PHE A 39 -6.42 17.70 1.42
CA PHE A 39 -5.75 16.63 0.66
C PHE A 39 -5.24 17.01 -0.74
N GLY A 40 -4.84 18.27 -0.96
CA GLY A 40 -4.41 18.77 -2.27
C GLY A 40 -3.19 18.03 -2.85
N TRP A 41 -2.32 17.51 -1.99
CA TRP A 41 -1.16 16.72 -2.38
C TRP A 41 -1.52 15.43 -3.13
N VAL A 42 -2.73 14.88 -2.94
CA VAL A 42 -3.20 13.67 -3.64
C VAL A 42 -3.26 13.91 -5.15
N LEU A 43 -3.58 15.14 -5.58
CA LEU A 43 -3.62 15.52 -7.00
C LEU A 43 -2.24 15.51 -7.68
N VAL A 44 -1.16 15.50 -6.88
CA VAL A 44 0.22 15.44 -7.37
C VAL A 44 0.79 14.03 -7.20
N ILE A 45 0.65 13.45 -6.01
CA ILE A 45 1.24 12.14 -5.70
C ILE A 45 0.55 11.02 -6.47
N MET A 46 -0.79 11.03 -6.60
CA MET A 46 -1.52 9.99 -7.32
C MET A 46 -1.06 9.85 -8.79
N PRO A 47 -1.06 10.91 -9.63
CA PRO A 47 -0.60 10.77 -11.02
C PRO A 47 0.87 10.39 -11.12
N VAL A 48 1.74 10.89 -10.25
CA VAL A 48 3.17 10.57 -10.29
C VAL A 48 3.41 9.11 -9.95
N VAL A 49 2.88 8.62 -8.83
CA VAL A 49 3.10 7.23 -8.41
C VAL A 49 2.42 6.27 -9.38
N LEU A 50 1.22 6.57 -9.85
CA LEU A 50 0.55 5.73 -10.84
C LEU A 50 1.29 5.71 -12.18
N ALA A 51 1.83 6.84 -12.62
CA ALA A 51 2.66 6.89 -13.82
C ALA A 51 3.91 6.03 -13.68
N VAL A 52 4.60 6.13 -12.54
CA VAL A 52 5.85 5.40 -12.28
C VAL A 52 5.60 3.90 -12.14
N ILE A 53 4.69 3.49 -11.25
CA ILE A 53 4.37 2.08 -10.98
C ILE A 53 3.67 1.44 -12.19
N GLY A 54 2.70 2.14 -12.79
CA GLY A 54 1.96 1.64 -13.95
C GLY A 54 2.87 1.46 -15.17
N HIS A 55 3.73 2.43 -15.47
CA HIS A 55 4.70 2.30 -16.57
C HIS A 55 5.73 1.20 -16.33
N HIS A 56 6.20 1.05 -15.08
CA HIS A 56 7.15 0.00 -14.72
C HIS A 56 6.51 -1.40 -14.82
N THR A 57 5.34 -1.60 -14.23
CA THR A 57 4.64 -2.90 -14.27
C THR A 57 4.13 -3.24 -15.66
N ALA A 58 3.77 -2.26 -16.49
CA ALA A 58 3.44 -2.47 -17.91
C ALA A 58 4.62 -3.01 -18.73
N ARG A 59 5.86 -2.66 -18.35
CA ARG A 59 7.08 -3.21 -18.98
C ARG A 59 7.39 -4.62 -18.53
N LEU A 60 7.05 -4.96 -17.28
CA LEU A 60 7.20 -6.30 -16.73
C LEU A 60 6.14 -7.25 -17.33
N SER A 61 4.87 -6.90 -17.17
CA SER A 61 3.73 -7.56 -17.80
C SER A 61 2.51 -6.65 -17.73
N TRP A 62 1.98 -6.30 -18.90
CA TRP A 62 0.73 -5.55 -19.02
C TRP A 62 -0.42 -6.20 -18.23
N TRP A 63 -0.47 -7.53 -18.16
CA TRP A 63 -1.51 -8.26 -17.43
C TRP A 63 -1.49 -8.00 -15.91
N SER A 64 -0.32 -7.71 -15.35
CA SER A 64 -0.16 -7.41 -13.92
C SER A 64 -0.47 -5.95 -13.57
N THR A 65 -0.43 -5.06 -14.57
CA THR A 65 -0.52 -3.60 -14.39
C THR A 65 -1.82 -3.14 -13.73
N PRO A 66 -3.00 -3.70 -14.06
CA PRO A 66 -4.24 -3.32 -13.38
C PRO A 66 -4.21 -3.57 -11.88
N ALA A 67 -3.61 -4.68 -11.42
CA ALA A 67 -3.51 -5.00 -9.99
C ALA A 67 -2.69 -3.95 -9.24
N TYR A 68 -1.54 -3.55 -9.79
CA TYR A 68 -0.68 -2.54 -9.18
C TYR A 68 -1.22 -1.11 -9.34
N ALA A 69 -2.01 -0.84 -10.37
CA ALA A 69 -2.74 0.43 -10.50
C ALA A 69 -3.78 0.58 -9.38
N VAL A 70 -4.60 -0.46 -9.14
CA VAL A 70 -5.56 -0.49 -8.03
C VAL A 70 -4.82 -0.38 -6.70
N LEU A 71 -3.73 -1.14 -6.50
CA LEU A 71 -2.92 -1.08 -5.29
C LEU A 71 -2.37 0.32 -5.04
N THR A 72 -1.91 1.01 -6.09
CA THR A 72 -1.40 2.39 -6.01
C THR A 72 -2.49 3.35 -5.55
N VAL A 73 -3.67 3.28 -6.18
CA VAL A 73 -4.80 4.15 -5.85
C VAL A 73 -5.24 3.94 -4.41
N VAL A 74 -5.44 2.68 -4.01
CA VAL A 74 -5.80 2.31 -2.64
C VAL A 74 -4.71 2.74 -1.66
N GLY A 75 -3.44 2.50 -1.98
CA GLY A 75 -2.30 2.88 -1.14
C GLY A 75 -2.21 4.38 -0.89
N VAL A 76 -2.37 5.22 -1.92
CA VAL A 76 -2.35 6.69 -1.77
C VAL A 76 -3.51 7.16 -0.89
N VAL A 77 -4.72 6.62 -1.07
CA VAL A 77 -5.88 6.95 -0.23
C VAL A 77 -5.66 6.48 1.21
N LEU A 78 -5.16 5.27 1.42
CA LEU A 78 -4.85 4.74 2.76
C LEU A 78 -3.78 5.56 3.46
N THR A 79 -2.75 6.01 2.75
CA THR A 79 -1.73 6.92 3.28
C THR A 79 -2.35 8.23 3.75
N ALA A 80 -3.29 8.79 2.98
CA ALA A 80 -3.97 10.03 3.35
C ALA A 80 -4.85 9.89 4.59
N VAL A 81 -5.60 8.79 4.68
CA VAL A 81 -6.43 8.51 5.85
C VAL A 81 -5.57 8.21 7.08
N ASP A 82 -4.54 7.39 6.92
CA ASP A 82 -3.65 7.03 8.03
C ASP A 82 -2.88 8.25 8.58
N ALA A 83 -2.42 9.15 7.70
CA ALA A 83 -1.77 10.39 8.13
C ALA A 83 -2.68 11.33 8.94
N ASP A 84 -4.01 11.26 8.74
CA ASP A 84 -4.96 12.09 9.47
C ASP A 84 -5.41 11.45 10.80
N VAL A 85 -5.87 10.19 10.75
CA VAL A 85 -6.50 9.53 11.92
C VAL A 85 -5.71 8.34 12.48
N HIS A 86 -4.54 8.01 11.93
CA HIS A 86 -3.68 6.88 12.35
C HIS A 86 -4.45 5.54 12.40
N ARG A 87 -5.33 5.34 11.42
CA ARG A 87 -6.16 4.15 11.27
C ARG A 87 -6.36 3.85 9.80
N LEU A 88 -6.32 2.57 9.44
CA LEU A 88 -6.68 2.10 8.11
C LEU A 88 -8.16 1.66 8.05
N PRO A 89 -8.99 2.24 7.15
CA PRO A 89 -10.40 1.86 7.04
C PRO A 89 -10.57 0.49 6.40
N ASP A 90 -11.27 -0.39 7.10
CA ASP A 90 -11.69 -1.71 6.58
C ASP A 90 -12.52 -1.58 5.30
N ARG A 91 -13.28 -0.48 5.15
CA ARG A 91 -14.06 -0.18 3.95
C ARG A 91 -13.23 -0.02 2.68
N LEU A 92 -11.91 0.22 2.81
CA LEU A 92 -11.00 0.33 1.67
C LEU A 92 -10.12 -0.91 1.52
N THR A 93 -9.56 -1.41 2.62
CA THR A 93 -8.64 -2.56 2.58
C THR A 93 -9.35 -3.88 2.26
N LEU A 94 -10.51 -4.15 2.85
CA LEU A 94 -11.23 -5.41 2.64
C LEU A 94 -11.73 -5.61 1.20
N PRO A 95 -12.35 -4.63 0.51
CA PRO A 95 -12.72 -4.81 -0.89
C PRO A 95 -11.50 -4.82 -1.83
N ALA A 96 -10.39 -4.15 -1.47
CA ALA A 96 -9.19 -4.16 -2.29
C ALA A 96 -8.54 -5.55 -2.38
N MET A 97 -8.58 -6.35 -1.31
CA MET A 97 -8.01 -7.70 -1.27
C MET A 97 -8.54 -8.63 -2.37
N PRO A 98 -9.86 -8.91 -2.49
CA PRO A 98 -10.38 -9.78 -3.53
C PRO A 98 -10.24 -9.18 -4.93
N ILE A 99 -10.33 -7.85 -5.08
CA ILE A 99 -10.12 -7.18 -6.38
C ILE A 99 -8.68 -7.42 -6.86
N ILE A 100 -7.68 -7.15 -6.02
CA ILE A 100 -6.27 -7.34 -6.37
C ILE A 100 -5.98 -8.82 -6.59
N ALA A 101 -6.50 -9.73 -5.76
CA ALA A 101 -6.34 -11.17 -5.96
C ALA A 101 -6.92 -11.64 -7.30
N ALA A 102 -8.11 -11.19 -7.69
CA ALA A 102 -8.72 -11.51 -8.97
C ALA A 102 -7.91 -10.97 -10.16
N LEU A 103 -7.40 -9.73 -10.06
CA LEU A 103 -6.55 -9.16 -11.09
C LEU A 103 -5.21 -9.91 -11.21
N LEU A 104 -4.62 -10.37 -10.10
CA LEU A 104 -3.41 -11.19 -10.11
C LEU A 104 -3.66 -12.60 -10.64
N LEU A 105 -4.85 -13.16 -10.44
CA LEU A 105 -5.26 -14.41 -11.06
C LEU A 105 -5.32 -14.26 -12.59
N VAL A 106 -5.96 -13.19 -13.08
CA VAL A 106 -5.97 -12.85 -14.51
C VAL A 106 -4.55 -12.61 -15.02
N ALA A 107 -3.69 -11.97 -14.22
CA ALA A 107 -2.29 -11.76 -14.56
C ALA A 107 -1.50 -13.07 -14.70
N SER A 108 -1.72 -14.03 -13.78
CA SER A 108 -1.10 -15.36 -13.86
C SER A 108 -1.57 -16.14 -15.08
N TYR A 109 -2.84 -16.02 -15.46
CA TYR A 109 -3.33 -16.59 -16.72
C TYR A 109 -2.67 -15.94 -17.93
N GLY A 110 -2.57 -14.61 -17.97
CA GLY A 110 -1.98 -13.89 -19.10
C GLY A 110 -0.47 -14.07 -19.28
N VAL A 111 0.26 -14.39 -18.21
CA VAL A 111 1.70 -14.70 -18.23
C VAL A 111 1.98 -16.20 -18.34
N ASP A 112 0.93 -17.04 -18.24
CA ASP A 112 1.01 -18.51 -18.18
C ASP A 112 1.94 -19.03 -17.06
N ASP A 113 1.87 -18.39 -15.90
CA ASP A 113 2.69 -18.73 -14.73
C ASP A 113 1.85 -18.72 -13.44
N TRP A 114 1.31 -19.89 -13.13
CA TRP A 114 0.51 -20.14 -11.93
C TRP A 114 1.36 -20.23 -10.66
N SER A 115 2.67 -20.46 -10.79
CA SER A 115 3.57 -20.51 -9.63
C SER A 115 3.62 -19.17 -8.89
N ARG A 116 3.42 -18.06 -9.61
CA ARG A 116 3.29 -16.70 -9.04
C ARG A 116 2.09 -16.56 -8.13
N LEU A 117 0.94 -17.09 -8.53
CA LEU A 117 -0.26 -17.07 -7.69
C LEU A 117 -0.09 -17.95 -6.45
N GLY A 118 0.58 -19.10 -6.61
CA GLY A 118 0.98 -19.95 -5.49
C GLY A 118 1.88 -19.21 -4.49
N ARG A 119 2.95 -18.56 -4.97
CA ARG A 119 3.84 -17.74 -4.14
C ARG A 119 3.14 -16.54 -3.50
N ALA A 120 2.27 -15.85 -4.23
CA ALA A 120 1.42 -14.78 -3.69
C ALA A 120 0.58 -15.29 -2.52
N SER A 121 -0.03 -16.46 -2.67
CA SER A 121 -0.86 -17.08 -1.62
C SER A 121 -0.02 -17.48 -0.40
N ILE A 122 1.12 -18.15 -0.60
CA ILE A 122 2.01 -18.58 0.48
C ILE A 122 2.57 -17.37 1.23
N SER A 123 3.08 -16.36 0.53
CA SER A 123 3.59 -15.14 1.16
C SER A 123 2.50 -14.38 1.92
N THR A 124 1.28 -14.30 1.39
CA THR A 124 0.12 -13.73 2.10
C THR A 124 -0.12 -14.43 3.43
N VAL A 125 -0.09 -15.77 3.44
CA VAL A 125 -0.27 -16.56 4.67
C VAL A 125 0.89 -16.35 5.64
N ILE A 126 2.15 -16.47 5.19
CA ILE A 126 3.33 -16.33 6.04
C ILE A 126 3.38 -14.94 6.68
N VAL A 127 3.23 -13.89 5.88
CA VAL A 127 3.26 -12.51 6.37
C VAL A 127 2.04 -12.23 7.24
N GLY A 128 0.86 -12.71 6.85
CA GLY A 128 -0.36 -12.56 7.63
C GLY A 128 -0.25 -13.17 9.02
N VAL A 129 0.24 -14.42 9.12
CA VAL A 129 0.50 -15.08 10.41
C VAL A 129 1.56 -14.32 11.20
N THR A 130 2.64 -13.88 10.56
CA THR A 130 3.71 -13.13 11.24
C THR A 130 3.19 -11.83 11.84
N PHE A 131 2.48 -11.01 11.05
CA PHE A 131 1.90 -9.76 11.53
C PHE A 131 0.80 -9.99 12.57
N PHE A 132 0.01 -11.05 12.43
CA PHE A 132 -0.98 -11.41 13.44
C PHE A 132 -0.33 -11.76 14.79
N VAL A 133 0.74 -12.56 14.78
CA VAL A 133 1.53 -12.86 15.98
C VAL A 133 2.14 -11.58 16.57
N LEU A 134 2.65 -10.67 15.74
CA LEU A 134 3.20 -9.38 16.21
C LEU A 134 2.13 -8.51 16.87
N VAL A 135 0.92 -8.46 16.31
CA VAL A 135 -0.21 -7.74 16.93
C VAL A 135 -0.57 -8.35 18.29
N LEU A 136 -0.56 -9.68 18.42
CA LEU A 136 -0.84 -10.35 19.70
C LEU A 136 0.27 -10.14 20.73
N ALA A 137 1.53 -10.18 20.30
CA ALA A 137 2.70 -10.02 21.17
C ALA A 137 2.92 -8.56 21.59
N SER A 138 2.57 -7.59 20.72
CA SER A 138 2.73 -6.16 21.00
C SER A 138 1.50 -5.34 20.51
N PRO A 139 0.37 -5.41 21.23
CA PRO A 139 -0.86 -4.72 20.85
C PRO A 139 -0.73 -3.19 20.80
N SER A 140 0.24 -2.63 21.53
CA SER A 140 0.54 -1.20 21.54
C SER A 140 1.49 -0.77 20.42
N GLY A 141 2.17 -1.71 19.76
CA GLY A 141 3.19 -1.44 18.75
C GLY A 141 2.66 -1.47 17.31
N ILE A 142 1.99 -2.55 16.93
CA ILE A 142 1.46 -2.76 15.56
C ILE A 142 -0.05 -2.95 15.65
N GLY A 143 -0.81 -2.22 14.83
CA GLY A 143 -2.26 -2.36 14.81
C GLY A 143 -2.75 -3.40 13.84
N LEU A 144 -3.98 -3.83 14.10
CA LEU A 144 -4.74 -4.71 13.19
C LEU A 144 -4.88 -4.11 11.78
N GLY A 145 -4.92 -2.79 11.65
CA GLY A 145 -4.96 -2.12 10.33
C GLY A 145 -3.69 -2.37 9.51
N ASP A 146 -2.52 -2.26 10.15
CA ASP A 146 -1.22 -2.50 9.51
C ASP A 146 -1.05 -3.98 9.15
N ALA A 147 -1.56 -4.90 9.98
CA ALA A 147 -1.56 -6.33 9.66
C ALA A 147 -2.39 -6.65 8.40
N LYS A 148 -3.57 -6.02 8.23
CA LYS A 148 -4.39 -6.18 7.02
C LYS A 148 -3.68 -5.61 5.79
N LEU A 149 -3.05 -4.45 5.93
CA LEU A 149 -2.25 -3.86 4.85
C LEU A 149 -1.08 -4.80 4.48
N ALA A 150 -0.40 -5.37 5.47
CA ALA A 150 0.70 -6.30 5.24
C ALA A 150 0.26 -7.56 4.48
N VAL A 151 -0.93 -8.10 4.78
CA VAL A 151 -1.54 -9.21 4.03
C VAL A 151 -1.76 -8.83 2.56
N LEU A 152 -2.35 -7.64 2.33
CA LEU A 152 -2.60 -7.16 0.97
C LEU A 152 -1.29 -6.98 0.17
N LEU A 153 -0.28 -6.36 0.78
CA LEU A 153 1.02 -6.10 0.17
C LEU A 153 1.81 -7.39 -0.05
N ALA A 154 1.76 -8.34 0.88
CA ALA A 154 2.41 -9.63 0.73
C ALA A 154 1.87 -10.40 -0.47
N GLY A 155 0.55 -10.42 -0.69
CA GLY A 155 -0.02 -11.06 -1.88
C GLY A 155 0.42 -10.38 -3.17
N ALA A 156 0.34 -9.04 -3.22
CA ALA A 156 0.73 -8.28 -4.41
C ALA A 156 2.22 -8.42 -4.75
N LEU A 157 3.11 -8.39 -3.76
CA LEU A 157 4.54 -8.52 -3.98
C LEU A 157 5.01 -9.97 -4.10
N GLY A 158 4.33 -10.89 -3.44
CA GLY A 158 4.56 -12.32 -3.55
C GLY A 158 4.34 -12.83 -4.96
N TRP A 159 3.42 -12.21 -5.72
CA TRP A 159 3.25 -12.46 -7.15
C TRP A 159 4.49 -12.06 -7.97
N LEU A 160 5.15 -10.95 -7.62
CA LEU A 160 6.40 -10.52 -8.27
C LEU A 160 7.58 -11.39 -7.89
N GLY A 161 7.77 -11.70 -6.61
CA GLY A 161 8.93 -12.48 -6.17
C GLY A 161 9.04 -12.61 -4.65
N TRP A 162 9.72 -13.66 -4.19
CA TRP A 162 10.18 -13.71 -2.80
C TRP A 162 11.14 -12.55 -2.49
N THR A 163 11.99 -12.19 -3.46
CA THR A 163 12.87 -11.02 -3.38
C THR A 163 12.10 -9.72 -3.19
N ALA A 164 10.96 -9.56 -3.89
CA ALA A 164 10.09 -8.39 -3.72
C ALA A 164 9.45 -8.34 -2.33
N VAL A 165 9.00 -9.48 -1.78
CA VAL A 165 8.47 -9.56 -0.41
C VAL A 165 9.55 -9.19 0.61
N LEU A 166 10.75 -9.78 0.49
CA LEU A 166 11.86 -9.50 1.41
C LEU A 166 12.34 -8.05 1.32
N ALA A 167 12.47 -7.51 0.10
CA ALA A 167 12.84 -6.11 -0.12
C ALA A 167 11.79 -5.16 0.47
N TRP A 168 10.51 -5.47 0.32
CA TRP A 168 9.44 -4.68 0.92
C TRP A 168 9.46 -4.71 2.44
N LEU A 169 9.59 -5.88 3.05
CA LEU A 169 9.70 -5.98 4.51
C LEU A 169 10.92 -5.17 4.98
N PHE A 170 12.06 -5.32 4.32
CA PHE A 170 13.26 -4.55 4.63
C PHE A 170 13.03 -3.04 4.52
N TYR A 171 12.54 -2.53 3.39
CA TYR A 171 12.29 -1.10 3.21
C TYR A 171 11.22 -0.57 4.15
N GLY A 172 10.14 -1.33 4.36
CA GLY A 172 9.05 -0.96 5.26
C GLY A 172 9.50 -0.83 6.70
N PHE A 173 10.24 -1.81 7.22
CA PHE A 173 10.80 -1.76 8.58
C PHE A 173 11.91 -0.73 8.71
N LEU A 174 12.76 -0.56 7.69
CA LEU A 174 13.81 0.46 7.70
C LEU A 174 13.21 1.87 7.75
N LEU A 175 12.26 2.18 6.86
CA LEU A 175 11.60 3.48 6.83
C LEU A 175 10.75 3.72 8.08
N GLY A 176 10.02 2.70 8.55
CA GLY A 176 9.23 2.78 9.78
C GLY A 176 10.10 3.00 11.01
N GLY A 177 11.25 2.30 11.10
CA GLY A 177 12.23 2.47 12.15
C GLY A 177 12.89 3.85 12.15
N LEU A 178 13.28 4.35 10.98
CA LEU A 178 13.82 5.71 10.82
C LEU A 178 12.79 6.77 11.19
N TRP A 179 11.53 6.58 10.79
CA TRP A 179 10.43 7.48 11.15
C TRP A 179 10.18 7.49 12.66
N ALA A 180 10.12 6.32 13.29
CA ALA A 180 9.98 6.18 14.73
C ALA A 180 11.15 6.83 15.48
N LEU A 181 12.37 6.64 14.99
CA LEU A 181 13.58 7.24 15.57
C LEU A 181 13.55 8.77 15.45
N ALA A 182 13.18 9.32 14.29
CA ALA A 182 13.06 10.76 14.09
C ALA A 182 12.01 11.38 15.02
N LEU A 183 10.86 10.71 15.21
CA LEU A 183 9.83 11.16 16.15
C LEU A 183 10.28 11.12 17.61
N LEU A 184 11.10 10.13 17.98
CA LEU A 184 11.68 10.01 19.32
C LEU A 184 12.73 11.11 19.57
N ILE A 185 13.63 11.34 18.62
CA ILE A 185 14.67 12.39 18.71
C ILE A 185 14.04 13.78 18.79
N THR A 186 13.01 14.04 17.98
CA THR A 186 12.28 15.32 17.99
C THR A 186 11.33 15.47 19.18
N ARG A 187 11.28 14.47 20.09
CA ARG A 187 10.39 14.40 21.27
C ARG A 187 8.90 14.56 20.92
N ARG A 188 8.52 14.28 19.68
CA ARG A 188 7.12 14.31 19.21
C ARG A 188 6.37 13.01 19.50
N ALA A 189 7.09 11.96 19.88
CA ALA A 189 6.52 10.69 20.34
C ALA A 189 7.23 10.20 21.61
N THR A 190 6.48 9.49 22.46
CA THR A 190 7.01 8.74 23.60
C THR A 190 7.03 7.25 23.25
N ARG A 191 7.72 6.41 24.04
CA ARG A 191 7.71 4.94 23.86
C ARG A 191 6.31 4.30 23.93
N LYS A 192 5.30 5.03 24.41
CA LYS A 192 3.90 4.59 24.51
C LYS A 192 3.02 5.14 23.37
N THR A 193 3.56 6.00 22.52
CA THR A 193 2.82 6.61 21.42
C THR A 193 2.70 5.59 20.28
N TYR A 194 1.47 5.34 19.85
CA TYR A 194 1.18 4.48 18.70
C TYR A 194 1.72 5.13 17.42
N ILE A 195 2.58 4.43 16.68
CA ILE A 195 3.21 4.93 15.46
C ILE A 195 2.49 4.32 14.26
N ALA A 196 2.04 5.18 13.35
CA ALA A 196 1.47 4.79 12.07
C ALA A 196 2.52 4.10 11.19
N PHE A 197 2.39 2.78 10.98
CA PHE A 197 3.27 2.00 10.11
C PHE A 197 2.77 1.93 8.65
N GLY A 198 1.55 2.39 8.37
CA GLY A 198 0.95 2.35 7.03
C GLY A 198 1.77 3.02 5.92
N PRO A 199 2.10 4.32 6.02
CA PRO A 199 2.85 5.04 4.98
C PRO A 199 4.25 4.45 4.74
N PRO A 200 5.07 4.12 5.77
CA PRO A 200 6.35 3.44 5.54
C PRO A 200 6.21 2.09 4.83
N LEU A 201 5.20 1.27 5.18
CA LEU A 201 4.95 -0.01 4.52
C LEU A 201 4.56 0.17 3.04
N LEU A 202 3.76 1.18 2.73
CA LEU A 202 3.34 1.49 1.35
C LEU A 202 4.49 2.06 0.51
N ILE A 203 5.31 2.95 1.09
CA ILE A 203 6.51 3.48 0.41
C ILE A 203 7.49 2.34 0.16
N GLY A 204 7.71 1.48 1.16
CA GLY A 204 8.56 0.29 1.01
C GLY A 204 8.05 -0.64 -0.09
N ALA A 205 6.73 -0.77 -0.25
CA ALA A 205 6.15 -1.60 -1.31
C ALA A 205 6.38 -0.99 -2.69
N ALA A 206 6.21 0.33 -2.84
CA ALA A 206 6.51 1.02 -4.09
C ALA A 206 7.99 0.85 -4.48
N LEU A 207 8.92 0.98 -3.53
CA LEU A 207 10.35 0.75 -3.77
C LEU A 207 10.64 -0.69 -4.17
N ALA A 208 10.01 -1.67 -3.49
CA ALA A 208 10.18 -3.08 -3.80
C ALA A 208 9.66 -3.43 -5.19
N ILE A 209 8.51 -2.87 -5.60
CA ILE A 209 7.98 -3.05 -6.97
C ILE A 209 8.99 -2.53 -7.98
N LEU A 210 9.51 -1.32 -7.79
CA LEU A 210 10.46 -0.69 -8.73
C LEU A 210 11.82 -1.40 -8.81
N ASN A 211 12.16 -2.22 -7.81
CA ASN A 211 13.38 -3.03 -7.81
C ASN A 211 13.24 -4.30 -8.67
N VAL A 212 12.03 -4.67 -9.09
CA VAL A 212 11.81 -5.85 -9.92
C VAL A 212 12.15 -5.52 -11.37
N SER A 213 13.21 -6.11 -11.91
CA SER A 213 13.65 -5.86 -13.29
C SER A 213 13.05 -6.82 -14.32
N SER A 214 12.62 -8.01 -13.90
CA SER A 214 12.04 -9.05 -14.76
C SER A 214 11.08 -9.94 -13.97
N LEU A 215 10.14 -10.56 -14.67
CA LEU A 215 9.21 -11.54 -14.10
C LEU A 215 9.80 -12.94 -14.13
#